data_AF-A0A5J4NV22-F1
#
_entry.id   AF-A0A5J4NV22-F1
#
_cell.length_a   1.000
_cell.length_b   1.000
_cell.length_c   1.000
_cell.angle_alpha   90.00
_cell.angle_beta   90.00
_cell.angle_gamma   90.00
#
_symmetry.space_group_name_H-M   'P 1'
#
loop_
_entity.id
_entity.type
_entity.pdbx_description
1 polymer ?
#
loop_
_entity_poly.entity_id
_entity_poly.type
_entity_poly.pdbx_seq_one_letter_code
_entity_poly.pdbx_strand_id
1 'polypeptide(L)'
;KHPIIVIPGAGGSRAYARLKNDSHASRSQLWLNVEDFILPKRLTELFQLRFDRELNKSYDNENYEITFPGWGDTYSVEYLDGRQHLFGLYFRTLVSALVKDPFFKRNSTVRAAPYDFRRTLDENQWFEQSLRQLVEDTYNGSGFSRVILVAHSLGSLYAHSFLQMQTPRWKRKYIKAYFAVSSPLGGTVKAFKMSASGEIGCTSLWFIGRNSLIHYVEDLIQYGDLFSCTNVI
;
A
#
# COMPACT_ATOMS: atom_id res chain seq x y z
N LYS A 1 -16.50 -4.76 -17.98
CA LYS A 1 -15.21 -4.30 -17.39
C LYS A 1 -15.27 -4.55 -15.88
N HIS A 2 -14.14 -4.64 -15.21
CA HIS A 2 -14.08 -5.01 -13.79
C HIS A 2 -13.45 -3.87 -12.99
N PRO A 3 -14.04 -3.43 -11.88
CA PRO A 3 -13.41 -2.41 -11.03
C PRO A 3 -12.15 -2.96 -10.38
N ILE A 4 -11.26 -2.07 -9.97
CA ILE A 4 -9.92 -2.38 -9.45
C ILE A 4 -9.77 -1.79 -8.05
N ILE A 5 -9.25 -2.59 -7.13
CA ILE A 5 -8.76 -2.11 -5.83
C ILE A 5 -7.25 -2.30 -5.78
N VAL A 6 -6.52 -1.21 -5.54
CA VAL A 6 -5.08 -1.25 -5.34
C VAL A 6 -4.72 -1.35 -3.85
N ILE A 7 -3.77 -2.21 -3.52
CA ILE A 7 -3.30 -2.45 -2.15
C ILE A 7 -1.79 -2.13 -2.12
N PRO A 8 -1.38 -1.04 -1.45
CA PRO A 8 -0.01 -0.57 -1.46
C PRO A 8 0.95 -1.46 -0.67
N GLY A 9 2.24 -1.34 -0.97
CA GLY A 9 3.30 -1.99 -0.20
C GLY A 9 3.74 -1.18 1.02
N ALA A 10 4.85 -1.61 1.62
CA ALA A 10 5.50 -0.87 2.70
C ALA A 10 5.90 0.54 2.22
N GLY A 11 5.52 1.58 2.98
CA GLY A 11 5.74 2.97 2.58
C GLY A 11 4.81 3.48 1.48
N GLY A 12 3.86 2.67 0.99
CA GLY A 12 3.09 2.95 -0.23
C GLY A 12 1.81 3.78 -0.02
N SER A 13 1.64 4.44 1.12
CA SER A 13 0.52 5.35 1.39
C SER A 13 0.98 6.54 2.21
N ARG A 14 0.28 7.67 2.14
CA ARG A 14 0.55 8.83 3.00
C ARG A 14 0.30 8.51 4.48
N ALA A 15 1.07 9.14 5.37
CA ALA A 15 0.81 9.16 6.80
C ALA A 15 0.85 10.59 7.35
N TYR A 16 0.04 10.85 8.38
CA TYR A 16 -0.07 12.14 9.05
C TYR A 16 0.05 11.98 10.55
N ALA A 17 0.63 12.99 11.20
CA ALA A 17 0.71 13.10 12.65
C ALA A 17 -0.18 14.25 13.15
N ARG A 18 -0.80 14.03 14.31
CA ARG A 18 -1.53 15.03 15.09
C ARG A 18 -1.24 14.86 16.57
N LEU A 19 -1.13 15.95 17.33
CA LEU A 19 -1.04 15.89 18.79
C LEU A 19 -2.35 15.36 19.39
N LYS A 20 -2.28 14.40 20.31
CA LYS A 20 -3.49 13.81 20.94
C LYS A 20 -4.20 14.80 21.87
N ASN A 21 -3.42 15.60 22.60
CA ASN A 21 -3.94 16.50 23.64
C ASN A 21 -4.46 17.83 23.09
N ASP A 22 -4.43 18.01 21.77
CA ASP A 22 -4.92 19.22 21.12
C ASP A 22 -5.89 18.83 19.99
N SER A 23 -7.19 18.99 20.28
CA SER A 23 -8.27 18.75 19.32
C SER A 23 -8.22 19.69 18.12
N HIS A 24 -7.56 20.85 18.25
CA HIS A 24 -7.39 21.85 17.20
C HIS A 24 -6.06 21.71 16.44
N ALA A 25 -5.17 20.80 16.87
CA ALA A 25 -3.90 20.57 16.19
C ALA A 25 -4.12 20.15 14.73
N SER A 26 -3.51 20.90 13.81
CA SER A 26 -3.53 20.57 12.39
C SER A 26 -2.79 19.26 12.14
N ARG A 27 -3.39 18.37 11.33
CA ARG A 27 -2.69 17.20 10.81
C ARG A 27 -1.55 17.66 9.91
N SER A 28 -0.35 17.18 10.20
CA SER A 28 0.83 17.46 9.41
C SER A 28 1.29 16.20 8.70
N GLN A 29 1.69 16.34 7.44
CA GLN A 29 2.15 15.20 6.66
C GLN A 29 3.48 14.70 7.25
N LEU A 30 3.47 13.44 7.68
CA LEU A 30 4.63 12.76 8.25
C LEU A 30 5.30 11.86 7.21
N TRP A 31 4.52 11.31 6.29
CA TRP A 31 5.05 10.48 5.22
C TRP A 31 4.25 10.65 3.93
N LEU A 32 4.88 10.80 2.76
CA LEU A 32 6.30 11.12 2.55
C LEU A 32 6.48 12.64 2.70
N ASN A 33 7.48 13.11 3.45
CA ASN A 33 7.86 14.52 3.48
C ASN A 33 9.33 14.66 3.09
N VAL A 34 9.61 15.38 2.01
CA VAL A 34 10.97 15.50 1.45
C VAL A 34 11.92 16.23 2.41
N GLU A 35 11.39 17.13 3.25
CA GLU A 35 12.19 17.87 4.24
C GLU A 35 12.78 16.93 5.32
N ASP A 36 12.11 15.81 5.62
CA ASP A 36 12.59 14.83 6.60
C ASP A 36 13.83 14.05 6.08
N PHE A 37 14.16 14.12 4.80
CA PHE A 37 15.44 13.58 4.28
C PHE A 37 16.64 14.46 4.63
N ILE A 38 16.41 15.73 4.96
CA ILE A 38 17.44 16.68 5.39
C ILE A 38 17.57 16.65 6.91
N LEU A 39 16.44 16.55 7.64
CA LEU A 39 16.39 16.50 9.10
C LEU A 39 15.50 15.34 9.59
N PRO A 40 16.02 14.11 9.70
CA PRO A 40 15.21 12.92 9.92
C PRO A 40 14.68 12.76 11.35
N LYS A 41 15.11 13.60 12.31
CA LYS A 41 14.77 13.46 13.74
C LYS A 41 13.28 13.28 13.97
N ARG A 42 12.48 14.14 13.33
CA ARG A 42 11.03 14.12 13.44
C ARG A 42 10.42 12.82 12.94
N LEU A 43 10.86 12.36 11.76
CA LEU A 43 10.39 11.11 11.19
C LEU A 43 10.75 9.95 12.12
N THR A 44 12.00 9.85 12.57
CA THR A 44 12.45 8.76 13.44
C THR A 44 11.72 8.73 14.78
N GLU A 45 11.44 9.88 15.39
CA GLU A 45 10.74 9.96 16.69
C GLU A 45 9.24 9.63 16.60
N LEU A 46 8.60 9.92 15.47
CA LEU A 46 7.16 9.76 15.30
C LEU A 46 6.76 8.47 14.58
N PHE A 47 7.59 7.96 13.66
CA PHE A 47 7.32 6.69 12.97
C PHE A 47 7.68 5.46 13.81
N GLN A 48 8.56 5.60 14.81
CA GLN A 48 8.99 4.49 15.64
C GLN A 48 7.82 3.87 16.41
N LEU A 49 7.74 2.54 16.33
CA LEU A 49 6.86 1.74 17.18
C LEU A 49 7.65 1.21 18.37
N ARG A 50 7.05 1.30 19.57
CA ARG A 50 7.56 0.65 20.78
C ARG A 50 6.88 -0.70 20.92
N PHE A 51 7.67 -1.77 20.91
CA PHE A 51 7.14 -3.12 21.02
C PHE A 51 7.12 -3.59 22.48
N ASP A 52 5.94 -3.97 22.95
CA ASP A 52 5.72 -4.63 24.23
C ASP A 52 5.73 -6.14 24.03
N ARG A 53 6.70 -6.79 24.67
CA ARG A 53 6.93 -8.23 24.55
C ARG A 53 5.91 -9.06 25.32
N GLU A 54 5.37 -8.55 26.43
CA GLU A 54 4.42 -9.29 27.25
C GLU A 54 3.06 -9.36 26.55
N LEU A 55 2.65 -8.24 25.95
CA LEU A 55 1.38 -8.15 25.22
C LEU A 55 1.51 -8.55 23.75
N ASN A 56 2.74 -8.74 23.25
CA ASN A 56 3.06 -8.97 21.84
C ASN A 56 2.39 -7.93 20.93
N LYS A 57 2.52 -6.64 21.31
CA LYS A 57 1.86 -5.50 20.64
C LYS A 57 2.79 -4.32 20.50
N SER A 58 2.58 -3.56 19.44
CA SER A 58 3.28 -2.32 19.14
C SER A 58 2.43 -1.11 19.50
N TYR A 59 3.09 -0.11 20.06
CA TYR A 59 2.50 1.15 20.46
C TYR A 59 3.17 2.32 19.74
N ASP A 60 2.34 3.25 19.29
CA ASP A 60 2.80 4.53 18.77
C ASP A 60 3.39 5.43 19.87
N ASN A 61 3.90 6.58 19.45
CA ASN A 61 4.24 7.69 20.32
C ASN A 61 3.04 8.07 21.23
N GLU A 62 3.31 8.37 22.50
CA GLU A 62 2.27 8.70 23.48
C GLU A 62 1.56 10.01 23.15
N ASN A 63 2.30 10.98 22.62
CA ASN A 63 1.82 12.35 22.39
C ASN A 63 1.14 12.53 21.03
N TYR A 64 1.37 11.63 20.08
CA TYR A 64 0.91 11.77 18.70
C TYR A 64 0.00 10.64 18.26
N GLU A 65 -1.05 11.00 17.54
CA GLU A 65 -1.88 10.12 16.75
C GLU A 65 -1.32 10.07 15.32
N ILE A 66 -1.00 8.86 14.86
CA ILE A 66 -0.55 8.61 13.49
C ILE A 66 -1.70 8.02 12.69
N THR A 67 -1.98 8.60 11.52
CA THR A 67 -3.12 8.21 10.68
C THR A 67 -2.69 7.97 9.24
N PHE A 68 -3.34 6.99 8.60
CA PHE A 68 -3.10 6.58 7.21
C PHE A 68 -4.41 6.79 6.41
N PRO A 69 -4.60 7.96 5.79
CA PRO A 69 -5.90 8.31 5.23
C PRO A 69 -6.09 7.78 3.81
N GLY A 70 -7.28 8.02 3.26
CA GLY A 70 -7.63 7.67 1.88
C GLY A 70 -8.15 6.24 1.73
N TRP A 71 -8.76 5.66 2.77
CA TRP A 71 -9.45 4.39 2.63
C TRP A 71 -10.55 4.47 1.56
N GLY A 72 -10.46 3.65 0.51
CA GLY A 72 -11.36 3.69 -0.64
C GLY A 72 -10.98 4.71 -1.71
N ASP A 73 -10.15 5.70 -1.41
CA ASP A 73 -9.73 6.75 -2.32
C ASP A 73 -8.33 6.48 -2.87
N THR A 74 -8.02 6.97 -4.08
CA THR A 74 -6.71 6.73 -4.70
C THR A 74 -5.66 7.78 -4.35
N TYR A 75 -6.05 8.95 -3.83
CA TYR A 75 -5.13 10.10 -3.69
C TYR A 75 -3.92 9.80 -2.78
N SER A 76 -4.12 9.03 -1.71
CA SER A 76 -3.07 8.77 -0.70
C SER A 76 -2.03 7.76 -1.16
N VAL A 77 -2.30 7.04 -2.26
CA VAL A 77 -1.41 6.03 -2.83
C VAL A 77 -0.93 6.38 -4.25
N GLU A 78 -1.57 7.34 -4.92
CA GLU A 78 -1.08 7.88 -6.20
C GLU A 78 0.20 8.70 -6.00
N TYR A 79 0.17 9.65 -5.06
CA TYR A 79 1.32 10.47 -4.68
C TYR A 79 1.57 10.36 -3.18
N LEU A 80 2.75 9.92 -2.78
CA LEU A 80 3.16 9.81 -1.38
C LEU A 80 3.52 11.17 -0.76
N ASP A 81 3.91 12.13 -1.59
CA ASP A 81 4.20 13.50 -1.16
C ASP A 81 3.02 14.45 -1.48
N GLY A 82 2.68 15.30 -0.51
CA GLY A 82 1.61 16.31 -0.61
C GLY A 82 1.92 17.39 -1.64
N ARG A 83 3.20 17.69 -1.86
CA ARG A 83 3.67 18.62 -2.91
C ARG A 83 3.77 17.98 -4.29
N GLN A 84 3.44 16.69 -4.40
CA GLN A 84 3.42 15.92 -5.66
C GLN A 84 4.76 15.94 -6.41
N HIS A 85 5.89 15.95 -5.70
CA HIS A 85 7.19 15.79 -6.32
C HIS A 85 7.30 14.43 -7.05
N LEU A 86 8.15 14.37 -8.07
CA LEU A 86 8.36 13.16 -8.89
C LEU A 86 8.74 11.94 -8.02
N PHE A 87 9.51 12.17 -6.94
CA PHE A 87 9.92 11.13 -5.99
C PHE A 87 8.77 10.52 -5.18
N GLY A 88 7.62 11.19 -5.12
CA GLY A 88 6.41 10.69 -4.47
C GLY A 88 5.49 9.89 -5.40
N LEU A 89 5.82 9.72 -6.68
CA LEU A 89 4.99 8.95 -7.62
C LEU A 89 4.99 7.47 -7.26
N TYR A 90 3.79 6.92 -7.05
CA TYR A 90 3.63 5.49 -6.79
C TYR A 90 2.57 4.85 -7.69
N PHE A 91 1.28 4.83 -7.30
CA PHE A 91 0.22 4.31 -8.18
C PHE A 91 -0.29 5.30 -9.23
N ARG A 92 0.21 6.54 -9.23
CA ARG A 92 -0.28 7.60 -10.12
C ARG A 92 -0.30 7.19 -11.58
N THR A 93 0.76 6.59 -12.09
CA THR A 93 0.86 6.20 -13.50
C THR A 93 -0.21 5.16 -13.85
N LEU A 94 -0.35 4.11 -13.03
CA LEU A 94 -1.36 3.08 -13.21
C LEU A 94 -2.77 3.67 -13.21
N VAL A 95 -3.11 4.45 -12.17
CA VAL A 95 -4.45 5.05 -12.06
C VAL A 95 -4.72 6.02 -13.21
N SER A 96 -3.73 6.80 -13.63
CA SER A 96 -3.85 7.73 -14.76
C SER A 96 -4.02 7.02 -16.09
N ALA A 97 -3.39 5.87 -16.30
CA ALA A 97 -3.60 5.06 -17.48
C ALA A 97 -5.02 4.46 -17.50
N LEU A 98 -5.51 3.95 -16.36
CA LEU A 98 -6.84 3.36 -16.24
C LEU A 98 -7.94 4.37 -16.53
N VAL A 99 -7.89 5.56 -15.91
CA VAL A 99 -8.96 6.57 -16.03
C VAL A 99 -9.06 7.24 -17.40
N LYS A 100 -8.18 6.89 -18.36
CA LYS A 100 -8.38 7.27 -19.77
C LYS A 100 -9.63 6.60 -20.35
N ASP A 101 -10.02 5.45 -19.80
CA ASP A 101 -11.26 4.77 -20.14
C ASP A 101 -12.41 5.25 -19.23
N PRO A 102 -13.59 5.60 -19.78
CA PRO A 102 -14.70 6.20 -19.04
C PRO A 102 -15.31 5.29 -17.95
N PHE A 103 -15.06 3.98 -18.02
CA PHE A 103 -15.49 3.04 -16.97
C PHE A 103 -14.68 3.24 -15.68
N PHE A 104 -13.40 3.59 -15.78
CA PHE A 104 -12.51 3.72 -14.64
C PHE A 104 -12.57 5.13 -14.07
N LYS A 105 -13.09 5.25 -12.85
CA LYS A 105 -13.26 6.50 -12.11
C LYS A 105 -12.60 6.34 -10.75
N ARG A 106 -11.70 7.28 -10.42
CA ARG A 106 -11.06 7.36 -9.09
C ARG A 106 -12.14 7.33 -8.01
N ASN A 107 -11.83 6.66 -6.91
CA ASN A 107 -12.65 6.56 -5.70
C ASN A 107 -14.01 5.86 -5.93
N SER A 108 -14.25 5.28 -7.12
CA SER A 108 -15.49 4.59 -7.46
C SER A 108 -15.20 3.21 -8.03
N THR A 109 -14.72 3.11 -9.27
CA THR A 109 -14.35 1.84 -9.90
C THR A 109 -12.85 1.58 -9.87
N VAL A 110 -12.04 2.58 -9.51
CA VAL A 110 -10.65 2.41 -9.09
C VAL A 110 -10.53 2.94 -7.66
N ARG A 111 -10.27 2.05 -6.70
CA ARG A 111 -10.20 2.36 -5.27
C ARG A 111 -8.89 1.89 -4.68
N ALA A 112 -8.53 2.38 -3.49
CA ALA A 112 -7.33 1.92 -2.78
C ALA A 112 -7.64 1.47 -1.35
N ALA A 113 -6.78 0.60 -0.82
CA ALA A 113 -6.83 0.13 0.57
C ALA A 113 -5.51 0.46 1.30
N PRO A 114 -5.22 1.75 1.59
CA PRO A 114 -4.07 2.11 2.42
C PRO A 114 -4.24 1.60 3.85
N TYR A 115 -3.13 1.25 4.50
CA TYR A 115 -3.11 0.74 5.86
C TYR A 115 -1.86 1.24 6.59
N ASP A 116 -1.81 1.00 7.92
CA ASP A 116 -0.58 1.22 8.68
C ASP A 116 0.44 0.15 8.31
N PHE A 117 1.28 0.47 7.33
CA PHE A 117 2.29 -0.45 6.80
C PHE A 117 3.45 -0.71 7.76
N ARG A 118 3.48 -0.06 8.93
CA ARG A 118 4.47 -0.33 9.99
C ARG A 118 4.09 -1.54 10.83
N ARG A 119 2.80 -1.90 10.82
CA ARG A 119 2.21 -2.95 11.66
C ARG A 119 2.05 -4.26 10.90
N THR A 120 2.02 -5.35 11.66
CA THR A 120 1.77 -6.69 11.13
C THR A 120 0.27 -6.93 10.88
N LEU A 121 -0.05 -8.06 10.24
CA LEU A 121 -1.44 -8.42 9.92
C LEU A 121 -2.31 -8.57 11.17
N ASP A 122 -1.77 -9.19 12.22
CA ASP A 122 -2.42 -9.41 13.51
C ASP A 122 -2.65 -8.11 14.30
N GLU A 123 -1.90 -7.04 14.00
CA GLU A 123 -2.10 -5.71 14.57
C GLU A 123 -3.05 -4.85 13.74
N ASN A 124 -3.23 -5.18 12.45
CA ASN A 124 -4.15 -4.54 11.52
C ASN A 124 -5.46 -5.34 11.34
N GLN A 125 -6.03 -5.86 12.44
CA GLN A 125 -7.21 -6.74 12.41
C GLN A 125 -8.43 -6.11 11.69
N TRP A 126 -8.56 -4.78 11.78
CA TRP A 126 -9.63 -4.03 11.12
C TRP A 126 -9.56 -4.10 9.58
N PHE A 127 -8.37 -4.36 9.02
CA PHE A 127 -8.10 -4.30 7.58
C PHE A 127 -8.90 -5.36 6.83
N GLU A 128 -8.99 -6.59 7.35
CA GLU A 128 -9.70 -7.67 6.67
C GLU A 128 -11.19 -7.34 6.48
N GLN A 129 -11.86 -6.98 7.58
CA GLN A 129 -13.28 -6.64 7.56
C GLN A 129 -13.55 -5.43 6.67
N SER A 130 -12.68 -4.42 6.74
CA SER A 130 -12.80 -3.21 5.94
C SER A 130 -12.55 -3.48 4.47
N LEU A 131 -11.59 -4.34 4.12
CA LEU A 131 -11.30 -4.71 2.73
C LEU A 131 -12.44 -5.53 2.14
N ARG A 132 -13.04 -6.42 2.94
CA ARG A 132 -14.27 -7.13 2.55
C ARG A 132 -15.38 -6.16 2.19
N GLN A 133 -15.66 -5.20 3.07
CA GLN A 133 -16.70 -4.20 2.84
C GLN A 133 -16.39 -3.34 1.60
N LEU A 134 -15.15 -2.88 1.46
CA LEU A 134 -14.67 -2.13 0.29
C LEU A 134 -14.87 -2.95 -1.00
N VAL A 135 -14.60 -4.25 -1.02
CA VAL A 135 -14.88 -5.11 -2.18
C VAL A 135 -16.38 -5.19 -2.48
N GLU A 136 -17.22 -5.39 -1.47
CA GLU A 136 -18.68 -5.50 -1.62
C GLU A 136 -19.30 -4.18 -2.12
N ASP A 137 -18.88 -3.05 -1.56
CA ASP A 137 -19.30 -1.72 -1.98
C ASP A 137 -18.90 -1.43 -3.43
N THR A 138 -17.67 -1.80 -3.80
CA THR A 138 -17.16 -1.61 -5.17
C THR A 138 -17.89 -2.50 -6.18
N TYR A 139 -18.22 -3.73 -5.79
CA TYR A 139 -19.04 -4.62 -6.60
C TYR A 139 -20.43 -4.03 -6.85
N ASN A 140 -21.11 -3.55 -5.81
CA ASN A 140 -22.45 -2.96 -5.92
C ASN A 140 -22.41 -1.66 -6.73
N GLY A 141 -21.45 -0.77 -6.47
CA GLY A 141 -21.32 0.52 -7.14
C GLY A 141 -20.87 0.44 -8.61
N SER A 142 -20.37 -0.71 -9.07
CA SER A 142 -19.92 -0.93 -10.45
C SER A 142 -20.91 -1.73 -11.31
N GLY A 143 -22.18 -1.83 -10.87
CA GLY A 143 -23.20 -2.61 -11.56
C GLY A 143 -22.97 -4.12 -11.42
N PHE A 144 -22.61 -4.57 -10.22
CA PHE A 144 -22.40 -5.99 -9.88
C PHE A 144 -21.24 -6.64 -10.64
N SER A 145 -20.21 -5.86 -10.95
CA SER A 145 -19.02 -6.35 -11.62
C SER A 145 -18.01 -6.87 -10.60
N ARG A 146 -17.55 -8.11 -10.78
CA ARG A 146 -16.50 -8.72 -9.94
C ARG A 146 -15.24 -7.85 -9.92
N VAL A 147 -14.60 -7.74 -8.77
CA VAL A 147 -13.49 -6.84 -8.50
C VAL A 147 -12.14 -7.52 -8.77
N ILE A 148 -11.20 -6.76 -9.32
CA ILE A 148 -9.81 -7.15 -9.48
C ILE A 148 -9.00 -6.53 -8.33
N LEU A 149 -8.25 -7.36 -7.61
CA LEU A 149 -7.30 -6.89 -6.60
C LEU A 149 -5.91 -6.77 -7.23
N VAL A 150 -5.28 -5.61 -7.11
CA VAL A 150 -3.89 -5.38 -7.53
C VAL A 150 -3.10 -5.00 -6.30
N ALA A 151 -2.22 -5.89 -5.84
CA ALA A 151 -1.44 -5.66 -4.65
C ALA A 151 0.05 -5.59 -4.99
N HIS A 152 0.79 -4.71 -4.32
CA HIS A 152 2.22 -4.53 -4.55
C HIS A 152 3.02 -4.85 -3.30
N SER A 153 4.10 -5.61 -3.45
CA SER A 153 5.07 -5.91 -2.39
C SER A 153 4.38 -6.40 -1.11
N LEU A 154 4.59 -5.75 0.04
CA LEU A 154 3.94 -6.11 1.30
C LEU A 154 2.41 -6.18 1.21
N GLY A 155 1.78 -5.33 0.39
CA GLY A 155 0.33 -5.34 0.19
C GLY A 155 -0.18 -6.66 -0.38
N SER A 156 0.67 -7.39 -1.12
CA SER A 156 0.35 -8.72 -1.65
C SER A 156 0.22 -9.76 -0.54
N LEU A 157 0.97 -9.64 0.56
CA LEU A 157 0.79 -10.50 1.72
C LEU A 157 -0.54 -10.23 2.42
N TYR A 158 -0.91 -8.94 2.55
CA TYR A 158 -2.22 -8.52 3.07
C TYR A 158 -3.37 -9.04 2.22
N ALA A 159 -3.29 -8.85 0.89
CA ALA A 159 -4.30 -9.34 -0.04
C ALA A 159 -4.40 -10.87 -0.03
N HIS A 160 -3.27 -11.57 0.02
CA HIS A 160 -3.23 -13.02 0.04
C HIS A 160 -3.86 -13.58 1.32
N SER A 161 -3.46 -13.08 2.49
CA SER A 161 -4.02 -13.47 3.79
C SER A 161 -5.53 -13.22 3.83
N PHE A 162 -5.97 -12.02 3.39
CA PHE A 162 -7.39 -11.69 3.23
C PHE A 162 -8.15 -12.75 2.40
N LEU A 163 -7.64 -13.10 1.21
CA LEU A 163 -8.27 -14.06 0.32
C LEU A 163 -8.27 -15.50 0.89
N GLN A 164 -7.30 -15.86 1.73
CA GLN A 164 -7.31 -17.16 2.42
C GLN A 164 -8.44 -17.26 3.45
N MET A 165 -8.74 -16.16 4.15
CA MET A 165 -9.82 -16.10 5.15
C MET A 165 -11.23 -16.07 4.53
N GLN A 166 -11.37 -15.67 3.26
CA GLN A 166 -12.68 -15.65 2.60
C GLN A 166 -13.14 -17.02 2.08
N THR A 167 -14.44 -17.29 2.25
CA THR A 167 -15.07 -18.52 1.74
C THR A 167 -14.99 -18.64 0.21
N PRO A 168 -14.93 -19.85 -0.36
CA PRO A 168 -14.93 -20.04 -1.81
C PRO A 168 -16.16 -19.43 -2.50
N ARG A 169 -17.33 -19.46 -1.85
CA ARG A 169 -18.56 -18.85 -2.38
C ARG A 169 -18.43 -17.32 -2.48
N TRP A 170 -17.89 -16.69 -1.45
CA TRP A 170 -17.66 -15.24 -1.44
C TRP A 170 -16.67 -14.85 -2.55
N LYS A 171 -15.54 -15.55 -2.67
CA LYS A 171 -14.52 -15.28 -3.69
C LYS A 171 -15.08 -15.41 -5.11
N ARG A 172 -15.85 -16.47 -5.40
CA ARG A 172 -16.49 -16.63 -6.71
C ARG A 172 -17.47 -15.51 -7.05
N LYS A 173 -18.19 -15.00 -6.04
CA LYS A 173 -19.17 -13.92 -6.23
C LYS A 173 -18.49 -12.57 -6.46
N TYR A 174 -17.47 -12.22 -5.68
CA TYR A 174 -16.96 -10.85 -5.64
C TYR A 174 -15.62 -10.66 -6.35
N ILE A 175 -14.77 -11.68 -6.44
CA ILE A 175 -13.40 -11.54 -6.97
C ILE A 175 -13.33 -12.08 -8.40
N LYS A 176 -12.78 -11.27 -9.30
CA LYS A 176 -12.49 -11.65 -10.69
C LYS A 176 -11.09 -12.22 -10.80
N ALA A 177 -10.12 -11.50 -10.29
CA ALA A 177 -8.69 -11.81 -10.37
C ALA A 177 -7.93 -11.14 -9.23
N TYR A 178 -6.75 -11.69 -8.93
CA TYR A 178 -5.80 -11.14 -7.99
C TYR A 178 -4.42 -11.07 -8.66
N PHE A 179 -3.87 -9.87 -8.77
CA PHE A 179 -2.53 -9.62 -9.28
C PHE A 179 -1.61 -9.27 -8.13
N ALA A 180 -0.64 -10.14 -7.87
CA ALA A 180 0.40 -9.95 -6.86
C ALA A 180 1.68 -9.45 -7.55
N VAL A 181 1.96 -8.15 -7.45
CA VAL A 181 3.12 -7.51 -8.08
C VAL A 181 4.28 -7.48 -7.09
N SER A 182 5.42 -8.06 -7.47
CA SER A 182 6.66 -8.08 -6.65
C SER A 182 6.43 -8.62 -5.22
N SER A 183 5.61 -9.67 -5.09
CA SER A 183 5.16 -10.20 -3.81
C SER A 183 6.24 -11.02 -3.09
N PRO A 184 6.64 -10.67 -1.86
CA PRO A 184 7.61 -11.42 -1.09
C PRO A 184 6.97 -12.59 -0.33
N LEU A 185 6.37 -13.55 -1.04
CA LEU A 185 5.61 -14.66 -0.42
C LEU A 185 6.45 -15.50 0.56
N GLY A 186 7.75 -15.63 0.31
CA GLY A 186 8.71 -16.32 1.19
C GLY A 186 9.56 -15.39 2.05
N GLY A 187 9.20 -14.10 2.16
CA GLY A 187 10.04 -13.07 2.79
C GLY A 187 11.07 -12.46 1.84
N THR A 188 11.98 -11.64 2.38
CA THR A 188 13.05 -11.00 1.59
C THR A 188 14.39 -11.02 2.33
N VAL A 189 15.48 -11.33 1.61
CA VAL A 189 16.85 -11.21 2.13
C VAL A 189 17.18 -9.74 2.49
N LYS A 190 16.54 -8.79 1.80
CA LYS A 190 16.68 -7.36 2.08
C LYS A 190 16.20 -6.99 3.49
N ALA A 191 15.05 -7.53 3.93
CA ALA A 191 14.57 -7.31 5.29
C ALA A 191 15.59 -7.84 6.32
N PHE A 192 16.16 -9.01 6.08
CA PHE A 192 17.22 -9.57 6.93
C PHE A 192 18.46 -8.65 6.98
N LYS A 193 18.94 -8.18 5.83
CA LYS A 193 20.07 -7.24 5.76
C LYS A 193 19.77 -5.95 6.53
N MET A 194 18.59 -5.36 6.36
CA MET A 194 18.21 -4.13 7.05
C MET A 194 18.23 -4.30 8.56
N SER A 195 17.66 -5.41 9.07
CA SER A 195 17.69 -5.72 10.50
C SER A 195 19.10 -5.92 11.04
N ALA A 196 20.00 -6.55 10.26
CA ALA A 196 21.37 -6.82 10.69
C ALA A 196 22.31 -5.61 10.58
N SER A 197 22.12 -4.75 9.57
CA SER A 197 23.02 -3.63 9.26
C SER A 197 22.57 -2.30 9.87
N GLY A 198 21.33 -2.20 10.35
CA GLY A 198 20.76 -0.91 10.78
C GLY A 198 20.54 0.07 9.62
N GLU A 199 20.59 -0.38 8.37
CA GLU A 199 20.25 0.46 7.20
C GLU A 199 18.81 0.98 7.34
N ILE A 200 18.69 2.29 7.55
CA ILE A 200 17.40 2.99 7.49
C ILE A 200 16.91 2.87 6.05
N GLY A 201 15.65 2.47 5.84
CA GLY A 201 15.03 2.33 4.51
C GLY A 201 15.01 3.58 3.62
N CYS A 202 15.69 4.66 4.00
CA CYS A 202 15.89 5.83 3.16
C CYS A 202 16.73 5.55 1.90
N THR A 203 17.74 4.67 1.96
CA THR A 203 18.47 4.24 0.74
C THR A 203 17.62 3.34 -0.14
N SER A 204 16.58 2.69 0.40
CA SER A 204 15.65 1.85 -0.36
C SER A 204 14.47 2.62 -0.97
N LEU A 205 14.15 3.83 -0.48
CA LEU A 205 13.21 4.76 -1.13
C LEU A 205 13.70 5.22 -2.51
N TRP A 206 15.01 5.37 -2.67
CA TRP A 206 15.63 5.58 -3.98
C TRP A 206 15.30 4.47 -4.99
N PHE A 207 15.13 3.23 -4.52
CA PHE A 207 14.71 2.10 -5.36
C PHE A 207 13.20 2.06 -5.59
N ILE A 208 12.36 2.52 -4.65
CA ILE A 208 10.91 2.63 -4.87
C ILE A 208 10.61 3.67 -5.97
N GLY A 209 11.36 4.78 -6.00
CA GLY A 209 11.27 5.78 -7.06
C GLY A 209 11.84 5.31 -8.41
N ARG A 210 12.97 4.58 -8.43
CA ARG A 210 13.58 4.04 -9.68
C ARG A 210 12.80 2.87 -10.29
N ASN A 211 12.27 1.96 -9.47
CA ASN A 211 11.48 0.80 -9.91
C ASN A 211 9.98 1.08 -9.81
N SER A 212 9.56 2.30 -10.13
CA SER A 212 8.15 2.64 -10.28
C SER A 212 7.46 1.61 -11.18
N LEU A 213 6.16 1.36 -10.94
CA LEU A 213 5.29 0.47 -11.73
C LEU A 213 5.35 0.71 -13.25
N ILE A 214 5.96 1.81 -13.70
CA ILE A 214 6.20 2.18 -15.10
C ILE A 214 6.89 1.04 -15.86
N HIS A 215 8.01 0.50 -15.37
CA HIS A 215 8.71 -0.57 -16.09
C HIS A 215 7.94 -1.90 -16.11
N TYR A 216 7.27 -2.25 -15.01
CA TYR A 216 6.52 -3.51 -14.92
C TYR A 216 5.18 -3.50 -15.67
N VAL A 217 4.52 -2.34 -15.78
CA VAL A 217 3.25 -2.22 -16.52
C VAL A 217 3.49 -2.12 -18.02
N GLU A 218 4.59 -1.50 -18.46
CA GLU A 218 5.02 -1.56 -19.86
C GLU A 218 5.33 -3.00 -20.29
N ASP A 219 6.01 -3.79 -19.45
CA ASP A 219 6.26 -5.21 -19.71
C ASP A 219 4.97 -6.05 -19.75
N LEU A 220 3.96 -5.73 -18.92
CA LEU A 220 2.68 -6.45 -18.89
C LEU A 220 1.73 -6.08 -20.05
N ILE A 221 1.94 -4.94 -20.71
CA ILE A 221 1.14 -4.53 -21.88
C ILE A 221 1.82 -4.97 -23.19
N GLN A 222 3.12 -5.30 -23.16
CA GLN A 222 3.89 -5.56 -24.38
C GLN A 222 4.31 -7.03 -24.59
N TYR A 223 4.19 -7.93 -23.62
CA TYR A 223 4.56 -9.35 -23.78
C TYR A 223 3.40 -10.32 -23.55
N GLY A 224 2.55 -10.46 -24.58
CA GLY A 224 2.08 -11.78 -24.98
C GLY A 224 3.17 -12.41 -25.83
N ASP A 225 3.60 -13.61 -25.48
CA ASP A 225 4.71 -14.39 -26.06
C ASP A 225 6.12 -14.01 -25.57
N LEU A 226 6.60 -14.72 -24.54
CA LEU A 226 7.74 -15.64 -24.64
C LEU A 226 8.12 -16.20 -23.25
N PHE A 227 7.99 -17.52 -23.12
CA PHE A 227 8.70 -18.32 -22.13
C PHE A 227 10.22 -18.23 -22.37
N SER A 228 11.03 -18.23 -21.31
CA SER A 228 12.05 -19.27 -21.07
C SER A 228 12.99 -18.92 -19.92
N CYS A 229 13.27 -19.93 -19.11
CA CYS A 229 14.33 -20.04 -18.11
C CYS A 229 15.71 -19.57 -18.61
N THR A 230 16.59 -19.10 -17.72
CA THR A 230 17.81 -19.81 -17.29
C THR A 230 18.65 -18.99 -16.29
N ASN A 231 19.31 -19.73 -15.39
CA ASN A 231 20.35 -19.28 -14.45
C ASN A 231 21.50 -18.54 -15.15
N VAL A 232 22.35 -17.85 -14.37
CA VAL A 232 23.82 -18.08 -14.29
C VAL A 232 24.49 -17.02 -13.39
N ILE A 233 25.17 -17.54 -12.36
CA ILE A 233 26.18 -16.98 -11.42
C ILE A 233 25.69 -15.98 -10.37
#